data_AF-A0A074M8Y1-F1
#
_entry.id   AF-A0A074M8Y1-F1
#
_cell.length_a   1.000
_cell.length_b   1.000
_cell.length_c   1.000
_cell.angle_alpha   90.00
_cell.angle_beta   90.00
_cell.angle_gamma   90.00
#
_symmetry.space_group_name_H-M   'P 1'
#
loop_
_entity.id
_entity.type
_entity.pdbx_description
1 polymer ?
#
loop_
_entity_poly.entity_id
_entity_poly.type
_entity_poly.pdbx_seq_one_letter_code
_entity_poly.pdbx_strand_id
1 'polypeptide(L)' 'MKRYPLIAARVALDKTQAQVAKDLCLSEVYVRKIEAGDKKPGRETIIRFARYYQRPAHELFPDIFRDF' A
#
# COMPACT_ATOMS: atom_id res chain seq x y z
N MET A 1 -3.99 12.60 2.05
CA MET A 1 -3.46 12.62 0.67
C MET A 1 -3.46 11.21 0.14
N LYS A 2 -4.10 10.93 -1.01
CA LYS A 2 -4.14 9.57 -1.56
C LYS A 2 -2.75 9.10 -1.96
N ARG A 3 -2.40 7.85 -1.62
CA ARG A 3 -1.16 7.18 -2.03
C ARG A 3 -1.34 6.56 -3.41
N TYR A 4 -1.34 7.41 -4.44
CA TYR A 4 -1.48 6.99 -5.84
C TYR A 4 -0.53 5.87 -6.28
N PRO A 5 0.73 5.78 -5.81
CA PRO A 5 1.61 4.66 -6.19
C PRO A 5 1.06 3.29 -5.79
N LEU A 6 0.44 3.15 -4.61
CA LEU A 6 -0.20 1.91 -4.18
C LEU A 6 -1.42 1.58 -5.03
N ILE A 7 -2.25 2.59 -5.31
CA ILE A 7 -3.45 2.43 -6.15
C ILE A 7 -3.05 1.98 -7.56
N ALA A 8 -2.03 2.63 -8.14
CA ALA A 8 -1.51 2.29 -9.46
C ALA A 8 -0.93 0.86 -9.49
N ALA A 9 -0.16 0.47 -8.48
CA ALA A 9 0.37 -0.89 -8.38
C ALA A 9 -0.76 -1.94 -8.27
N ARG A 10 -1.83 -1.65 -7.52
CA ARG A 10 -3.00 -2.52 -7.44
C ARG A 10 -3.74 -2.66 -8.78
N VAL A 11 -4.00 -1.54 -9.45
CA VAL A 11 -4.70 -1.51 -10.74
C VAL A 11 -3.89 -2.20 -11.83
N ALA A 12 -2.55 -2.08 -11.81
CA ALA A 12 -1.67 -2.80 -12.73
C ALA A 12 -1.74 -4.33 -12.59
N LEU A 13 -2.18 -4.84 -11.43
CA LEU A 13 -2.42 -6.26 -11.20
C LEU A 13 -3.89 -6.67 -11.41
N ASP A 14 -4.75 -5.76 -11.85
CA ASP A 14 -6.21 -5.94 -11.98
C ASP A 14 -6.87 -6.47 -10.70
N LYS A 15 -6.45 -5.94 -9.54
CA LYS A 15 -6.96 -6.37 -8.23
C LYS A 15 -7.86 -5.34 -7.56
N THR A 16 -8.85 -5.84 -6.83
CA THR A 16 -9.66 -5.03 -5.89
C THR A 16 -8.92 -4.86 -4.57
N GLN A 17 -9.33 -3.87 -3.77
CA GLN A 17 -8.80 -3.67 -2.41
C GLN A 17 -9.02 -4.91 -1.52
N ALA A 18 -10.16 -5.60 -1.69
CA ALA A 18 -10.48 -6.84 -0.99
C ALA A 18 -9.52 -7.99 -1.34
N GLN A 19 -9.16 -8.14 -2.62
CA GLN A 19 -8.20 -9.16 -3.06
C GLN A 19 -6.80 -8.88 -2.50
N VAL A 20 -6.32 -7.63 -2.58
CA VAL A 20 -5.03 -7.24 -1.98
C VAL A 20 -5.03 -7.46 -0.47
N ALA A 21 -6.13 -7.14 0.21
CA ALA A 21 -6.27 -7.36 1.64
C ALA A 21 -6.15 -8.84 2.00
N LYS A 22 -6.84 -9.71 1.24
CA LYS A 22 -6.74 -11.16 1.40
C LYS A 22 -5.30 -11.66 1.18
N ASP A 23 -4.65 -11.22 0.12
CA ASP A 23 -3.29 -11.65 -0.21
C ASP A 23 -2.24 -11.21 0.82
N LEU A 24 -2.46 -10.04 1.47
CA LEU A 24 -1.57 -9.48 2.48
C LEU A 24 -1.92 -9.88 3.92
N CYS A 25 -2.97 -10.69 4.10
CA CYS A 25 -3.56 -11.01 5.40
C CYS A 25 -3.90 -9.74 6.22
N LEU A 26 -4.57 -8.79 5.57
CA LEU A 26 -5.05 -7.52 6.13
C LEU A 26 -6.57 -7.41 5.97
N SER A 27 -7.19 -6.46 6.68
CA SER A 27 -8.59 -6.11 6.39
C SER A 27 -8.68 -5.17 5.19
N GLU A 28 -9.76 -5.30 4.40
CA GLU A 28 -10.02 -4.40 3.26
C GLU A 28 -10.08 -2.94 3.70
N VAL A 29 -10.75 -2.67 4.83
CA VAL A 29 -10.81 -1.32 5.43
C VAL A 29 -9.42 -0.77 5.72
N TYR A 30 -8.49 -1.61 6.18
CA TYR A 30 -7.11 -1.19 6.42
C TYR A 30 -6.39 -0.88 5.12
N VAL A 31 -6.48 -1.73 4.09
CA VAL A 31 -5.92 -1.45 2.75
C VAL A 31 -6.48 -0.15 2.18
N ARG A 32 -7.79 0.08 2.27
CA ARG A 32 -8.44 1.33 1.84
C ARG A 32 -7.88 2.55 2.56
N LYS A 33 -7.74 2.49 3.90
CA LYS A 33 -7.16 3.60 4.69
C LYS A 33 -5.69 3.85 4.35
N ILE A 34 -4.94 2.79 4.03
CA ILE A 34 -3.56 2.90 3.57
C ILE A 34 -3.50 3.58 2.20
N GLU A 35 -4.32 3.18 1.23
CA GLU A 35 -4.40 3.83 -0.10
C GLU A 35 -4.90 5.27 -0.03
N ALA A 36 -5.84 5.58 0.87
CA ALA A 36 -6.35 6.93 1.10
C ALA A 36 -5.34 7.87 1.77
N GLY A 37 -4.31 7.30 2.42
CA GLY A 37 -3.35 8.04 3.24
C GLY A 37 -3.86 8.38 4.64
N ASP A 38 -5.02 7.85 5.05
CA ASP A 38 -5.65 8.11 6.35
C ASP A 38 -4.98 7.36 7.50
N LYS A 39 -4.11 6.41 7.18
CA LYS A 39 -3.34 5.64 8.15
C LYS A 39 -1.86 5.59 7.77
N LYS A 40 -0.98 5.83 8.74
CA LYS A 40 0.46 5.54 8.62
C LYS A 40 0.70 4.05 8.94
N PRO A 41 1.12 3.23 7.96
CA PRO A 41 1.47 1.84 8.20
C PRO A 41 2.74 1.72 9.05
N GLY A 42 2.83 0.66 9.85
CA GLY A 42 4.08 0.27 10.48
C GLY A 42 5.08 -0.34 9.49
N ARG A 43 6.34 -0.47 9.90
CA ARG A 43 7.43 -1.04 9.09
C ARG A 43 7.08 -2.38 8.44
N GLU A 44 6.50 -3.29 9.22
CA GLU A 44 6.11 -4.62 8.72
C GLU A 44 5.08 -4.54 7.59
N THR A 45 4.08 -3.67 7.73
CA THR A 45 3.09 -3.44 6.67
C THR A 45 3.75 -2.87 5.41
N ILE A 46 4.64 -1.89 5.56
CA ILE A 46 5.39 -1.30 4.43
C ILE A 46 6.17 -2.38 3.67
N ILE A 47 6.89 -3.25 4.39
CA ILE A 47 7.66 -4.34 3.80
C ILE A 47 6.74 -5.34 3.07
N ARG A 48 5.58 -5.68 3.65
CA ARG A 48 4.60 -6.56 3.00
C ARG A 48 4.11 -6.00 1.66
N PHE A 49 3.73 -4.73 1.63
CA PHE A 49 3.31 -4.07 0.39
C PHE A 49 4.43 -3.99 -0.65
N ALA A 50 5.66 -3.67 -0.23
CA ALA A 50 6.83 -3.63 -1.11
C ALA A 50 7.12 -4.99 -1.75
N ARG A 51 7.10 -6.06 -0.95
CA ARG A 51 7.28 -7.44 -1.45
C ARG A 51 6.15 -7.86 -2.37
N TYR A 52 4.91 -7.58 -2.00
CA TYR A 52 3.73 -7.97 -2.77
C TYR A 52 3.69 -7.32 -4.15
N TYR A 53 3.96 -6.02 -4.23
CA TYR A 53 4.00 -5.31 -5.51
C TYR A 53 5.34 -5.39 -6.22
N GLN A 54 6.35 -6.03 -5.62
CA GLN A 54 7.74 -6.10 -6.11
C GLN A 54 8.29 -4.71 -6.46
N ARG A 55 8.03 -3.73 -5.60
CA ARG A 55 8.47 -2.34 -5.77
C ARG A 55 9.16 -1.81 -4.52
N PRO A 56 10.13 -0.88 -4.67
CA PRO A 56 10.76 -0.24 -3.53
C PRO A 56 9.75 0.46 -2.61
N ALA A 57 9.96 0.35 -1.30
CA ALA A 57 9.06 0.95 -0.31
C ALA A 57 8.93 2.47 -0.45
N HIS A 58 10.01 3.17 -0.82
CA HIS A 58 10.01 4.62 -1.01
C HIS A 58 9.20 5.07 -2.23
N GLU A 59 9.04 4.21 -3.24
CA GLU A 59 8.16 4.49 -4.39
C GLU A 59 6.69 4.29 -4.03
N LEU A 60 6.38 3.25 -3.23
CA LEU A 60 5.01 2.96 -2.82
C LEU A 60 4.48 3.94 -1.75
N PHE A 61 5.36 4.41 -0.87
CA PHE A 61 5.03 5.28 0.27
C PHE A 61 5.85 6.58 0.25
N PRO A 62 5.79 7.39 -0.82
CA PRO A 62 6.64 8.58 -0.94
C PRO A 62 6.40 9.59 0.19
N ASP A 63 5.18 9.64 0.74
CA ASP A 63 4.82 10.48 1.89
C ASP A 63 5.53 10.07 3.20
N ILE A 64 5.96 8.82 3.32
CA ILE A 64 6.66 8.33 4.53
C ILE A 64 8.17 8.55 4.40
N PHE A 65 8.70 8.52 3.18
CA PHE A 65 10.14 8.57 2.91
C PHE A 65 10.66 9.94 2.47
N ARG A 66 9.79 10.88 2.05
CA ARG A 66 10.19 12.25 1.65
C ARG A 66 10.25 13.26 2.80
N ASP A 67 9.81 12.90 4.01
CA ASP A 67 9.88 13.78 5.20
C ASP A 67 11.27 13.72 5.90
N PHE A 68 12.34 13.32 5.19
CA PHE A 68 13.72 13.32 5.68
C PHE A 68 14.64 14.17 4.80
#